data_AF-S7P8S5-F1
#
_entry.id   AF-S7P8S5-F1
#
_cell.length_a   1.000
_cell.length_b   1.000
_cell.length_c   1.000
_cell.angle_alpha   90.00
_cell.angle_beta   90.00
_cell.angle_gamma   90.00
#
_symmetry.space_group_name_H-M   'P 1'
#
loop_
_entity.id
_entity.type
_entity.pdbx_description
1 polymer ?
#
loop_
_entity_poly.entity_id
_entity_poly.type
_entity_poly.pdbx_seq_one_letter_code
_entity_poly.pdbx_strand_id
1 'polypeptide(L)'
;MTRALPPGLLELSPVERGVVSIFGVASRFFVAMSNKGKLYGSPFFTEECKFKEILLPNNYNAYECFRYPGMFIALSKNGKTKKGNRVSPTMKVTHFLPRL
;
A
#
# COMPACT_ATOMS: atom_id res chain seq x y z
N MET A 1 -24.42 10.22 -17.75
CA MET A 1 -23.40 9.17 -17.92
C MET A 1 -22.38 9.32 -16.80
N THR A 2 -22.37 8.42 -15.81
CA THR A 2 -21.39 8.48 -14.71
C THR A 2 -20.02 8.05 -15.22
N ARG A 3 -19.04 8.96 -15.20
CA ARG A 3 -17.65 8.66 -15.55
C ARG A 3 -17.11 7.58 -14.60
N ALA A 4 -16.72 6.43 -15.13
CA ALA A 4 -16.01 5.42 -14.34
C ALA A 4 -14.71 6.03 -13.80
N LEU A 5 -14.45 5.84 -12.50
CA LEU A 5 -13.20 6.30 -11.88
C LEU A 5 -12.04 5.42 -12.34
N PRO A 6 -10.82 5.98 -12.50
CA PRO A 6 -9.65 5.19 -12.87
C PRO A 6 -9.37 4.10 -11.82
N PRO A 7 -9.11 2.85 -12.22
CA PRO A 7 -8.86 1.76 -11.27
C PRO A 7 -7.59 1.95 -10.43
N GLY A 8 -6.66 2.81 -10.86
CA GLY A 8 -5.45 3.17 -10.13
C GLY A 8 -5.60 4.35 -9.15
N LEU A 9 -6.78 4.95 -9.04
CA LEU A 9 -7.02 6.04 -8.10
C LEU A 9 -7.12 5.50 -6.66
N LEU A 10 -6.16 5.89 -5.83
CA LEU A 10 -6.08 5.52 -4.42
C LEU A 10 -6.21 6.76 -3.54
N GLU A 11 -7.07 6.67 -2.54
CA GLU A 11 -7.17 7.65 -1.45
C GLU A 11 -6.26 7.23 -0.31
N LEU A 12 -5.40 8.13 0.15
CA LEU A 12 -4.59 7.93 1.36
C LEU A 12 -5.23 8.72 2.49
N SER A 13 -5.58 8.04 3.58
CA SER A 13 -6.16 8.69 4.77
C SER A 13 -5.25 8.47 5.97
N PRO A 14 -4.92 9.52 6.75
CA PRO A 14 -4.12 9.36 7.96
C PRO A 14 -4.92 8.59 9.01
N VAL A 15 -4.28 7.63 9.66
CA VAL A 15 -4.83 6.85 10.78
C VAL A 15 -4.28 7.38 12.10
N GLU A 16 -2.96 7.58 12.15
CA GLU A 16 -2.22 8.20 13.24
C GLU A 16 -0.89 8.76 12.70
N ARG A 17 -0.03 9.31 13.56
CA ARG A 17 1.23 9.93 13.12
C ARG A 17 2.08 8.94 12.33
N GLY A 18 2.29 9.22 11.04
CA GLY A 18 3.13 8.41 10.15
C GLY A 18 2.48 7.09 9.70
N VAL A 19 1.18 6.89 9.95
CA VAL A 19 0.44 5.69 9.57
C VAL A 19 -0.75 6.08 8.72
N VAL A 20 -0.90 5.40 7.59
CA VAL A 20 -1.96 5.65 6.61
C VAL A 20 -2.77 4.39 6.34
N SER A 21 -4.01 4.60 5.93
CA SER A 21 -4.78 3.61 5.17
C SER A 21 -4.74 3.98 3.69
N ILE A 22 -4.87 2.97 2.83
CA ILE A 22 -4.86 3.15 1.37
C ILE A 22 -6.14 2.53 0.82
N PHE A 23 -7.02 3.34 0.23
CA PHE A 23 -8.35 2.93 -0.22
C PHE A 23 -8.50 3.08 -1.74
N GLY A 24 -8.89 2.01 -2.42
CA GLY A 24 -9.20 2.03 -3.85
C GLY A 24 -10.56 2.67 -4.10
N VAL A 25 -10.59 3.88 -4.66
CA VAL A 25 -11.84 4.65 -4.82
C VAL A 25 -12.82 3.94 -5.76
N ALA A 26 -12.30 3.38 -6.86
CA ALA A 26 -13.12 2.64 -7.83
C ALA A 26 -13.57 1.26 -7.31
N SER A 27 -12.66 0.52 -6.67
CA SER A 27 -12.94 -0.85 -6.19
C SER A 27 -13.75 -0.87 -4.90
N ARG A 28 -13.66 0.18 -4.09
CA ARG A 28 -14.20 0.25 -2.72
C ARG A 28 -13.57 -0.75 -1.75
N PHE A 29 -12.30 -1.09 -1.96
CA PHE A 29 -11.51 -1.93 -1.05
C PHE A 29 -10.33 -1.16 -0.46
N PHE A 30 -10.05 -1.40 0.81
CA PHE A 30 -8.76 -1.05 1.42
C PHE A 30 -7.68 -2.00 0.92
N VAL A 31 -6.48 -1.47 0.70
CA VAL A 31 -5.28 -2.31 0.58
C VAL A 31 -5.00 -2.89 1.97
N ALA A 32 -4.79 -4.19 2.04
CA ALA A 32 -4.46 -4.90 3.27
C ALA A 32 -3.34 -5.92 3.03
N MET A 33 -2.63 -6.29 4.10
CA MET A 33 -1.57 -7.28 4.04
C MET A 33 -1.73 -8.34 5.13
N SER A 34 -1.78 -9.61 4.72
CA SER A 34 -1.88 -10.72 5.66
C SER A 34 -0.55 -11.05 6.33
N ASN A 35 -0.59 -11.83 7.41
CA ASN A 35 0.61 -12.36 8.10
C ASN A 35 1.58 -13.17 7.22
N LYS A 36 1.15 -13.62 6.03
CA LYS A 36 2.01 -14.31 5.03
C LYS A 36 2.65 -13.33 4.04
N GLY A 37 2.49 -12.04 4.27
CA GLY A 37 2.94 -10.95 3.40
C GLY A 37 2.14 -10.81 2.10
N LYS A 38 0.96 -11.43 1.97
CA LYS A 38 0.15 -11.33 0.74
C LYS A 38 -0.69 -10.06 0.79
N LEU A 39 -0.56 -9.21 -0.22
CA LEU A 39 -1.47 -8.08 -0.44
C LEU A 39 -2.83 -8.59 -0.94
N TYR A 40 -3.89 -7.98 -0.43
CA TYR A 40 -5.26 -8.26 -0.82
C TYR A 40 -6.14 -7.02 -0.63
N GLY A 41 -7.34 -7.04 -1.21
CA GLY A 41 -8.35 -6.01 -0.96
C GLY A 41 -9.26 -6.41 0.21
N SER A 42 -9.39 -5.56 1.22
CA SER A 42 -10.34 -5.72 2.31
C SER A 42 -11.56 -4.82 2.11
N PRO A 43 -12.81 -5.33 2.15
CA PRO A 43 -14.01 -4.51 2.01
C PRO A 43 -14.28 -3.64 3.25
N PHE A 44 -13.63 -3.95 4.36
CA PHE A 44 -13.75 -3.22 5.62
C PHE A 44 -12.38 -2.79 6.12
N PHE A 45 -12.33 -1.69 6.87
CA PHE A 45 -11.09 -1.26 7.52
C PHE A 45 -10.74 -2.20 8.68
N THR A 46 -9.50 -2.68 8.71
CA THR A 46 -8.99 -3.60 9.74
C THR A 46 -7.55 -3.22 10.12
N GLU A 47 -7.00 -3.86 11.15
CA GLU A 47 -5.59 -3.67 11.55
C GLU A 47 -4.59 -4.04 10.43
N GLU A 48 -4.97 -4.92 9.49
CA GLU A 48 -4.13 -5.27 8.34
C GLU A 48 -4.14 -4.20 7.23
N CYS A 49 -4.98 -3.16 7.35
CA CYS A 49 -5.11 -2.04 6.41
C CYS A 49 -4.24 -0.83 6.80
N LYS A 50 -3.49 -0.92 7.90
CA LYS A 50 -2.63 0.16 8.40
C LYS A 50 -1.21 -0.03 7.90
N PHE A 51 -0.64 1.02 7.34
CA PHE A 51 0.74 1.02 6.86
C PHE A 51 1.51 2.23 7.39
N LYS A 52 2.73 2.01 7.90
CA LYS A 52 3.64 3.10 8.20
C LYS A 52 4.17 3.67 6.89
N GLU A 53 3.95 4.96 6.69
CA GLU A 53 4.51 5.70 5.57
C GLU A 53 5.93 6.15 5.92
N ILE A 54 6.90 5.70 5.12
CA ILE A 54 8.31 5.98 5.33
C ILE A 54 8.81 6.77 4.13
N LEU A 55 9.22 8.02 4.36
CA LEU A 55 9.83 8.86 3.34
C LEU A 55 11.21 8.32 2.96
N LEU A 56 11.45 8.25 1.66
CA LEU A 56 12.70 7.83 1.04
C LEU A 56 13.29 8.98 0.22
N PRO A 57 14.56 8.86 -0.22
CA PRO A 57 15.16 9.84 -1.12
C PRO A 57 14.31 10.06 -2.38
N ASN A 58 14.43 11.25 -2.97
CA ASN A 58 13.72 11.66 -4.19
C ASN A 58 12.18 11.61 -4.08
N ASN A 59 11.64 11.84 -2.87
CA ASN A 59 10.20 11.89 -2.57
C ASN A 59 9.45 10.57 -2.85
N TYR A 60 10.15 9.45 -2.89
CA TYR A 60 9.51 8.14 -2.85
C TYR A 60 9.08 7.83 -1.42
N ASN A 61 8.06 6.98 -1.29
CA ASN A 61 7.62 6.42 -0.02
C ASN A 61 7.74 4.90 -0.07
N ALA A 62 8.05 4.29 1.07
CA ALA A 62 7.79 2.88 1.34
C ALA A 62 6.63 2.77 2.34
N TYR A 63 5.86 1.69 2.22
CA TYR A 63 4.73 1.40 3.10
C TYR A 63 4.97 0.07 3.81
N GLU A 64 5.27 0.14 5.10
CA GLU A 64 5.48 -1.04 5.96
C GLU A 64 4.15 -1.43 6.62
N CYS A 65 3.80 -2.71 6.62
CA CYS A 65 2.62 -3.20 7.33
C CYS A 65 2.76 -2.88 8.83
N PHE A 66 1.80 -2.13 9.37
CA PHE A 66 1.84 -1.71 10.77
C PHE A 66 1.75 -2.92 11.72
N ARG A 67 0.87 -3.88 11.41
CA ARG A 67 0.65 -5.09 12.21
C ARG A 67 1.79 -6.10 12.11
N TYR A 68 2.47 -6.15 10.96
CA TYR A 68 3.56 -7.10 10.69
C TYR A 68 4.82 -6.34 10.26
N PRO A 69 5.58 -5.77 11.21
CA PRO A 69 6.81 -5.04 10.93
C PRO A 69 7.81 -5.89 10.11
N GLY A 70 8.56 -5.22 9.25
CA GLY A 70 9.48 -5.83 8.28
C GLY A 70 8.81 -6.28 6.97
N MET A 71 7.49 -6.15 6.83
CA MET A 71 6.79 -6.47 5.58
C MET A 71 6.36 -5.22 4.83
N PHE A 72 6.69 -5.12 3.54
CA PHE A 72 6.45 -3.91 2.75
C PHE A 72 5.49 -4.15 1.58
N ILE A 73 4.68 -3.15 1.25
CA ILE A 73 3.95 -3.13 -0.03
C ILE A 73 4.99 -3.17 -1.15
N ALA A 74 4.77 -4.00 -2.16
CA ALA A 74 5.69 -4.12 -3.27
C ALA A 74 5.02 -4.58 -4.57
N LEU A 75 5.44 -3.96 -5.68
CA LEU A 75 5.07 -4.36 -7.04
C LEU A 75 6.32 -4.75 -7.83
N SER A 76 6.25 -5.86 -8.55
CA SER A 76 7.28 -6.23 -9.52
C SER A 76 7.18 -5.39 -10.79
N LYS A 77 8.23 -5.42 -11.61
CA LYS A 77 8.31 -4.70 -12.90
C LYS A 77 7.17 -5.00 -13.88
N ASN A 78 6.50 -6.15 -13.73
CA ASN A 78 5.35 -6.58 -14.52
C ASN A 78 3.99 -6.22 -13.88
N GLY A 79 3.97 -5.36 -12.86
CA GLY A 79 2.74 -4.89 -12.19
C GLY A 79 2.13 -5.87 -11.19
N LYS A 80 2.74 -7.05 -10.94
CA LYS A 80 2.23 -8.02 -9.96
C LYS A 80 2.69 -7.68 -8.54
N THR A 81 1.87 -8.02 -7.55
CA THR A 81 2.24 -7.88 -6.14
C THR A 81 3.35 -8.86 -5.74
N LYS A 82 4.32 -8.39 -4.95
CA LYS A 82 5.28 -9.27 -4.25
C LYS A 82 4.85 -9.52 -2.82
N LYS A 83 5.29 -10.65 -2.24
CA LYS A 83 5.07 -10.91 -0.82
C LYS A 83 5.90 -9.96 0.03
N GLY A 84 5.28 -9.29 0.99
CA GLY A 84 5.92 -8.29 1.85
C GLY A 84 7.09 -8.82 2.67
N ASN A 85 7.05 -10.09 3.06
CA ASN A 85 8.15 -10.77 3.77
C ASN A 85 9.30 -11.23 2.85
N ARG A 86 9.28 -10.88 1.56
CA ARG A 86 10.32 -11.21 0.57
C ARG A 86 10.96 -9.97 -0.05
N VAL A 87 10.75 -8.81 0.57
CA VAL A 87 11.23 -7.52 0.10
C VAL A 87 11.77 -6.71 1.28
N SER A 88 12.62 -5.73 1.00
CA SER A 88 13.19 -4.82 1.98
C SER A 88 12.97 -3.37 1.53
N PRO A 89 13.10 -2.37 2.44
CA PRO A 89 12.86 -0.96 2.10
C PRO A 89 13.92 -0.38 1.15
N THR A 90 15.07 -1.05 0.97
CA THR A 90 16.11 -0.61 0.03
C THR A 90 15.85 -1.06 -1.41
N MET A 91 14.93 -2.01 -1.62
CA MET A 91 14.61 -2.53 -2.95
C MET A 91 13.63 -1.62 -3.69
N LYS A 92 13.96 -1.17 -4.91
CA LYS A 92 13.10 -0.31 -5.74
C LYS A 92 11.65 -0.78 -5.95
N VAL A 93 11.38 -2.08 -5.78
CA VAL A 93 10.02 -2.65 -5.88
C VAL A 93 9.09 -2.23 -4.72
N THR A 94 9.64 -1.68 -3.64
CA THR A 94 8.88 -1.12 -2.49
C THR A 94 8.76 0.40 -2.56
N HIS A 95 9.32 1.04 -3.58
CA HIS A 95 9.37 2.49 -3.71
C HIS A 95 8.20 2.98 -4.55
N PHE A 96 7.32 3.76 -3.93
CA PHE A 96 6.14 4.33 -4.58
C PHE A 96 6.27 5.85 -4.61
N LEU A 97 6.00 6.44 -5.78
CA LEU A 97 5.97 7.88 -5.94
C LEU A 97 4.51 8.32 -6.08
N PRO A 98 3.97 9.13 -5.14
CA PRO A 98 2.62 9.66 -5.26
C PRO A 98 2.47 10.50 -6.54
N ARG A 99 1.42 10.23 -7.32
CA ARG A 99 1.09 10.91 -8.59
C ARG A 99 -0.44 11.10 -8.68
N LEU A 100 -0.85 12.13 -9.42
CA LEU A 100 -2.25 12.40 -9.81
C LEU A 100 -2.49 11.95 -11.27
#